data_AF-A0A679J2Y6-F1
#
_entry.id   AF-A0A679J2Y6-F1
#
_cell.length_a   1.000
_cell.length_b   1.000
_cell.length_c   1.000
_cell.angle_alpha   90.00
_cell.angle_beta   90.00
_cell.angle_gamma   90.00
#
_symmetry.space_group_name_H-M   'P 1'
#
loop_
_entity.id
_entity.type
_entity.pdbx_description
1 polymer ?
#
loop_
_entity_poly.entity_id
_entity_poly.type
_entity_poly.pdbx_seq_one_letter_code
_entity_poly.pdbx_strand_id
1 'polypeptide(L)'
;MMESSQKRAIRKNCSRLGERDLARFKVLGRDADRDLIRSLPRRQSEASKLRATVSQAIAGAPPKPGGSLAALRRSPLVNAELDLSRPREEGRKVDL
;
A
#
# COMPACT_ATOMS: atom_id res chain seq x y z
N MET A 1 14.66 -32.59 33.38
CA MET A 1 15.21 -31.55 32.50
C MET A 1 14.11 -30.52 32.22
N MET A 2 14.26 -29.28 32.68
CA MET A 2 13.27 -28.21 32.45
C MET A 2 13.18 -27.89 30.95
N GLU A 3 11.99 -27.98 30.36
CA GLU A 3 11.74 -27.36 29.07
C GLU A 3 11.89 -25.84 29.21
N SER A 4 12.64 -25.21 28.30
CA SER A 4 12.70 -23.75 28.25
C SER A 4 11.30 -23.17 28.04
N SER A 5 11.04 -22.02 28.65
CA SER A 5 9.78 -21.27 28.51
C SER A 5 9.38 -21.09 27.03
N GLN A 6 10.38 -20.92 26.15
CA GLN A 6 10.21 -20.84 24.71
C GLN A 6 9.63 -22.12 24.09
N LYS A 7 10.15 -23.31 24.45
CA LYS A 7 9.63 -24.60 23.94
C LYS A 7 8.19 -24.82 24.36
N ARG A 8 7.85 -24.48 25.61
CA ARG A 8 6.47 -24.51 26.11
C ARG A 8 5.55 -23.56 25.35
N ALA A 9 6.00 -22.33 25.06
CA ALA A 9 5.22 -21.36 24.29
C ALA A 9 4.95 -21.82 22.85
N ILE A 10 5.95 -22.37 22.17
CA ILE A 10 5.81 -22.94 20.83
C ILE A 10 4.81 -24.09 20.84
N ARG A 11 4.91 -24.99 21.82
CA ARG A 11 4.03 -26.16 21.96
C ARG A 11 2.57 -25.74 22.18
N LYS A 12 2.31 -24.80 23.09
CA LYS A 12 0.97 -24.23 23.34
C LYS A 12 0.38 -23.59 22.09
N ASN A 13 1.20 -22.82 21.35
CA ASN A 13 0.76 -22.20 20.11
C ASN A 13 0.44 -23.23 19.02
N CYS A 14 1.23 -24.31 18.91
CA CYS A 14 0.98 -25.39 17.95
C CYS A 14 -0.30 -26.16 18.27
N SER A 15 -0.57 -26.45 19.55
CA SER A 15 -1.83 -27.07 19.99
C SER A 15 -3.04 -26.25 19.57
N ARG A 16 -3.02 -24.95 19.85
CA ARG A 16 -4.09 -24.00 19.50
C ARG A 16 -4.29 -23.83 17.98
N LEU A 17 -3.23 -23.98 17.18
CA LEU A 17 -3.33 -23.94 15.72
C LEU A 17 -3.87 -25.26 15.14
N GLY A 18 -3.60 -26.39 15.79
CA GLY A 18 -4.19 -27.69 15.45
C GLY A 18 -5.70 -27.74 15.67
N GLU A 19 -6.18 -27.15 16.77
CA GLU A 19 -7.61 -27.00 17.05
C GLU A 19 -8.37 -26.17 16.00
N ARG A 20 -7.65 -25.35 15.22
CA ARG A 20 -8.22 -24.50 14.16
C ARG A 20 -8.08 -25.09 12.76
N ASP A 21 -7.67 -26.37 12.66
CA ASP A 21 -7.33 -27.08 11.43
C ASP A 21 -6.21 -26.41 10.59
N LEU A 22 -5.53 -25.40 11.15
CA LEU A 22 -4.42 -24.68 10.53
C LEU A 22 -3.09 -25.42 10.66
N ALA A 23 -3.04 -26.50 11.45
CA ALA A 23 -1.83 -27.31 11.60
C ALA A 23 -1.45 -28.10 10.34
N ARG A 24 -2.38 -28.30 9.39
CA ARG A 24 -2.15 -29.08 8.17
C ARG A 24 -1.13 -28.46 7.22
N PHE A 25 -0.85 -27.16 7.35
CA PHE A 25 0.07 -26.42 6.46
C PHE A 25 1.34 -25.93 7.20
N LYS A 26 1.70 -26.64 8.28
CA LYS A 26 2.96 -26.56 9.04
C LYS A 26 4.26 -26.64 8.22
N VAL A 27 4.65 -25.63 7.44
CA VAL A 27 6.00 -25.61 6.83
C VAL A 27 7.03 -25.16 7.88
N LEU A 28 7.91 -26.07 8.29
CA LEU A 28 9.11 -25.73 9.06
C LEU A 28 10.21 -25.29 8.07
N GLY A 29 10.61 -24.02 8.14
CA GLY A 29 11.76 -23.53 7.36
C GLY A 29 13.05 -24.22 7.79
N ARG A 30 13.99 -24.41 6.86
CA ARG A 30 15.31 -24.99 7.18
C ARG A 30 16.09 -24.00 8.04
N ASP A 31 16.95 -24.50 8.92
CA ASP A 31 17.79 -23.63 9.76
C ASP A 31 18.68 -22.69 8.94
N ALA A 32 19.11 -23.12 7.75
CA ALA A 32 19.84 -22.31 6.78
C ALA A 32 19.05 -21.07 6.29
N ASP A 33 17.72 -21.15 6.28
CA ASP A 33 16.85 -20.06 5.81
C ASP A 33 16.50 -19.06 6.93
N ARG A 34 16.92 -19.35 8.17
CA ARG A 34 16.59 -18.52 9.34
C ARG A 34 17.09 -17.09 9.21
N ASP A 35 18.32 -16.92 8.75
CA ASP A 35 18.94 -15.60 8.60
C ASP A 35 18.32 -14.84 7.42
N LEU A 36 17.97 -15.55 6.34
CA LEU A 36 17.24 -14.99 5.21
C LEU A 36 15.85 -14.47 5.65
N ILE A 37 15.07 -15.28 6.36
CA ILE A 37 13.74 -14.89 6.86
C ILE A 37 13.86 -13.70 7.83
N ARG A 38 14.89 -13.67 8.69
CA ARG A 38 15.15 -12.54 9.60
C ARG A 38 15.63 -11.27 8.90
N SER A 39 16.09 -11.36 7.65
CA SER A 39 16.48 -10.18 6.86
C SER A 39 15.28 -9.46 6.21
N LEU A 40 14.15 -10.15 6.02
CA LEU A 40 12.96 -9.61 5.35
C LEU A 40 12.31 -8.41 6.08
N PRO A 41 12.15 -8.39 7.41
CA PRO A 41 11.50 -7.27 8.10
C PRO A 41 12.24 -5.95 7.92
N ARG A 42 13.57 -5.97 7.75
CA ARG A 42 14.38 -4.76 7.51
C ARG A 42 14.04 -4.06 6.19
N ARG A 43 13.56 -4.80 5.18
CA ARG A 43 13.17 -4.23 3.88
C ARG A 43 11.72 -3.77 3.85
N GLN A 44 10.92 -4.16 4.83
CA GLN A 44 9.48 -3.86 4.86
C GLN A 44 9.18 -2.46 5.42
N SER A 45 10.04 -1.94 6.31
CA SER A 45 9.94 -0.55 6.81
C SER A 45 10.10 0.50 5.70
N GLU A 46 10.81 0.17 4.62
CA GLU A 46 11.04 1.05 3.48
C GLU A 46 9.95 0.92 2.39
N ALA A 47 9.14 -0.14 2.43
CA ALA A 47 8.11 -0.39 1.41
C ALA A 47 6.97 0.65 1.43
N SER A 48 6.64 1.18 2.61
CA SER A 48 5.63 2.25 2.73
C SER A 48 6.16 3.59 2.21
N LYS A 49 7.43 3.90 2.48
CA LYS A 49 8.09 5.11 1.94
C LYS A 49 8.24 5.05 0.44
N LEU A 50 8.71 3.92 -0.10
CA LEU A 50 8.81 3.69 -1.55
C LEU A 50 7.45 3.85 -2.24
N ARG A 51 6.38 3.26 -1.70
CA ARG A 51 5.02 3.45 -2.24
C ARG A 51 4.57 4.90 -2.18
N ALA A 52 4.80 5.60 -1.06
CA ALA A 52 4.47 7.01 -0.95
C ALA A 52 5.22 7.87 -1.98
N THR A 53 6.52 7.65 -2.16
CA THR A 53 7.35 8.35 -3.16
C THR A 53 6.88 8.06 -4.58
N VAL A 54 6.60 6.80 -4.90
CA VAL A 54 6.07 6.42 -6.22
C VAL A 54 4.70 7.03 -6.46
N SER A 55 3.77 6.94 -5.50
CA SER A 55 2.46 7.59 -5.59
C SER A 55 2.58 9.10 -5.77
N GLN A 56 3.50 9.76 -5.07
CA GLN A 56 3.72 11.21 -5.21
C GLN A 56 4.34 11.57 -6.57
N ALA A 57 5.23 10.75 -7.09
CA ALA A 57 5.83 10.94 -8.42
C ALA A 57 4.79 10.75 -9.55
N ILE A 58 3.87 9.79 -9.40
CA ILE A 58 2.83 9.50 -10.40
C ILE A 58 1.64 10.47 -10.30
N ALA A 59 1.33 10.98 -9.10
CA ALA A 59 0.19 11.86 -8.87
C ALA A 59 0.21 13.13 -9.74
N GLY A 60 1.39 13.54 -10.23
CA GLY A 60 1.55 14.72 -11.06
C GLY A 60 1.21 16.02 -10.31
N ALA A 61 1.61 17.16 -10.85
CA ALA A 61 1.08 18.42 -10.36
C ALA A 61 -0.41 18.50 -10.74
N PRO A 62 -1.28 19.11 -9.92
CA PRO A 62 -2.61 19.49 -10.36
C PRO A 62 -2.49 20.24 -11.68
N PRO A 63 -3.26 19.87 -12.72
CA PRO A 63 -3.17 20.55 -14.00
C PRO A 63 -3.39 22.04 -13.76
N LYS A 64 -2.48 22.87 -14.27
CA LYS A 64 -2.65 24.33 -14.20
C LYS A 64 -4.02 24.66 -14.80
N PRO A 65 -4.82 25.53 -14.16
CA PRO A 65 -6.05 25.98 -14.78
C PRO A 65 -5.72 26.51 -16.18
N GLY A 66 -6.43 26.01 -17.20
CA GLY A 66 -6.22 26.46 -18.57
C GLY A 66 -6.35 27.98 -18.69
N GLY A 67 -5.69 28.59 -19.68
CA GLY A 67 -5.63 30.05 -19.85
C GLY A 67 -7.01 30.72 -19.81
N SER A 68 -8.03 30.07 -20.37
CA SER A 68 -9.42 30.53 -20.34
C SER A 68 -10.00 30.60 -18.93
N LEU A 69 -9.78 29.58 -18.09
CA LEU A 69 -10.26 29.58 -16.70
C LEU A 69 -9.52 30.61 -15.84
N ALA A 70 -8.22 30.80 -16.08
CA ALA A 70 -7.44 31.84 -15.41
C ALA A 70 -7.92 33.25 -15.78
N ALA A 71 -8.34 33.47 -17.03
CA ALA A 71 -8.92 34.74 -17.49
C ALA A 71 -10.32 34.99 -16.90
N LEU A 72 -11.19 33.97 -16.89
CA LEU A 72 -12.54 34.07 -16.32
C LEU A 72 -12.52 34.40 -14.83
N ARG A 73 -11.58 33.82 -14.06
CA ARG A 73 -11.42 34.14 -12.62
C ARG A 73 -10.91 35.56 -12.34
N ARG A 74 -10.43 36.29 -13.35
CA ARG A 74 -10.01 37.70 -13.27
C ARG A 74 -11.04 38.66 -13.85
N SER A 75 -12.13 38.13 -14.44
CA SER A 75 -13.22 38.91 -15.01
C SER A 75 -14.22 39.30 -13.92
N PRO A 76 -14.90 40.47 -14.02
CA PRO A 76 -16.03 40.81 -13.16
C PRO A 76 -17.18 39.79 -13.22
N LEU A 77 -17.18 38.89 -14.21
CA LEU A 77 -18.09 37.74 -14.31
C LEU A 77 -17.76 36.58 -13.36
N VAL A 78 -16.84 36.74 -12.41
CA VAL A 78 -16.47 35.70 -11.42
C VAL A 78 -17.67 35.21 -10.59
N ASN A 79 -18.74 36.01 -10.51
CA ASN A 79 -20.01 35.71 -9.83
C ASN A 79 -21.14 35.29 -10.79
N ALA A 80 -20.86 35.16 -12.09
CA ALA A 80 -21.78 34.44 -12.95
C ALA A 80 -21.79 32.98 -12.45
N GLU A 81 -22.97 32.41 -12.20
CA GLU A 81 -23.14 31.00 -11.81
C GLU A 81 -22.68 30.08 -12.95
N LEU A 82 -21.37 29.94 -13.10
CA LEU A 82 -20.73 29.08 -14.08
C LEU A 82 -20.54 27.71 -13.44
N ASP A 83 -21.15 26.69 -14.01
CA ASP A 83 -20.83 25.31 -13.67
C ASP A 83 -19.45 24.96 -14.25
N LEU A 84 -18.44 24.96 -13.38
CA LEU A 84 -17.06 24.60 -13.70
C LEU A 84 -16.78 23.11 -13.42
N SER A 85 -17.79 22.35 -13.00
CA SER A 85 -17.63 20.93 -12.77
C SER A 85 -17.49 20.21 -14.12
N ARG A 86 -16.32 19.61 -14.35
CA ARG A 86 -16.11 18.71 -15.48
C ARG A 86 -15.84 17.32 -14.93
N PRO A 87 -16.71 16.33 -15.21
CA PRO A 87 -16.45 14.96 -14.80
C PRO A 87 -15.18 14.44 -15.48
N ARG A 88 -14.38 13.68 -14.73
CA ARG A 88 -13.17 13.06 -15.23
C ARG A 88 -13.52 11.71 -15.83
N GLU A 89 -13.50 11.62 -17.15
CA GLU A 89 -13.70 10.35 -17.86
C GLU A 89 -12.38 9.55 -17.93
N GLU A 90 -12.46 8.22 -17.93
CA GLU A 90 -11.29 7.33 -18.02
C GLU A 90 -10.50 7.46 -19.33
N GLY A 91 -11.04 8.19 -20.31
CA GLY A 91 -10.47 8.33 -21.64
C GLY A 91 -10.80 7.13 -22.54
N ARG A 92 -10.57 7.28 -23.84
CA ARG A 92 -10.81 6.22 -24.82
C ARG A 92 -9.68 5.19 -24.74
N LYS A 93 -10.00 3.89 -24.75
CA LYS A 93 -8.99 2.87 -25.00
C LYS A 93 -8.38 3.11 -26.38
N VAL A 94 -7.09 3.40 -26.39
CA VAL A 94 -6.26 3.49 -27.60
C VAL A 94 -5.28 2.32 -27.51
N ASP A 95 -5.20 1.53 -28.59
CA ASP A 95 -4.17 0.51 -28.74
C ASP A 95 -2.90 1.24 -29.20
N LEU A 96 -1.84 1.20 -28.38
CA LEU A 96 -0.54 1.86 -28.64
C LEU A 96 0.49 0.83 -29.10
#